data_AF-A0AAD7PPT0-F1
#
_entry.id   AF-A0AAD7PPT0-F1
#
_cell.length_a   1.000
_cell.length_b   1.000
_cell.length_c   1.000
_cell.angle_alpha   90.00
_cell.angle_beta   90.00
_cell.angle_gamma   90.00
#
_symmetry.space_group_name_H-M   'P 1'
#
loop_
_entity.id
_entity.type
_entity.pdbx_description
1 polymer ?
#
loop_
_entity_poly.entity_id
_entity_poly.type
_entity_poly.pdbx_seq_one_letter_code
_entity_poly.pdbx_strand_id
1 'polypeptide(L)'
;MDAETKGLLEEDGLIVAVQVLTEAVRSLGYEWLLNKAKSWLSPSFCQADRKTDIAVASQVESYSVDFGWGRPKKVEMTSIDKTGAFSLWDSRKGDGGFEVNVVLKKHEMEAFASLFVEGLRSINSVSKL
;
A
#
# COMPACT_ATOMS: atom_id res chain seq x y z
N MET A 1 -16.39 -15.59 -6.75
CA MET A 1 -14.94 -15.82 -6.70
C MET A 1 -14.55 -16.68 -7.87
N ASP A 2 -13.76 -16.10 -8.77
CA ASP A 2 -13.06 -16.80 -9.85
C ASP A 2 -11.87 -17.60 -9.29
N ALA A 3 -11.18 -18.35 -10.15
CA ALA A 3 -10.08 -19.23 -9.75
C ALA A 3 -8.89 -18.47 -9.14
N GLU A 4 -8.59 -17.26 -9.62
CA GLU A 4 -7.54 -16.39 -9.09
C GLU A 4 -7.84 -15.93 -7.66
N THR A 5 -9.08 -15.50 -7.39
CA THR A 5 -9.46 -15.08 -6.03
C THR A 5 -9.51 -16.23 -5.03
N LYS A 6 -9.67 -17.48 -5.48
CA LYS A 6 -9.59 -18.67 -4.62
C LYS A 6 -8.16 -18.97 -4.16
N GLY A 7 -7.17 -18.85 -5.06
CA GLY A 7 -5.77 -19.09 -4.73
C GLY A 7 -5.21 -18.15 -3.67
N LEU A 8 -5.77 -16.94 -3.52
CA LEU A 8 -5.39 -15.98 -2.48
C LEU A 8 -5.73 -16.43 -1.05
N LEU A 9 -6.66 -17.37 -0.89
CA LEU A 9 -7.09 -17.88 0.42
C LEU A 9 -6.36 -19.16 0.84
N GLU A 10 -5.46 -19.68 -0.01
CA GLU A 10 -4.70 -20.90 0.23
C GLU A 10 -3.37 -20.60 0.96
N GLU A 11 -2.64 -21.64 1.36
CA GLU A 11 -1.36 -21.51 2.09
C GLU A 11 -0.33 -20.69 1.31
N ASP A 12 -0.30 -20.85 -0.01
CA ASP A 12 0.58 -20.11 -0.92
C ASP A 12 -0.03 -18.77 -1.39
N GLY A 13 -1.09 -18.28 -0.75
CA GLY A 13 -1.85 -17.11 -1.18
C GLY A 13 -0.99 -15.85 -1.35
N LEU A 14 0.05 -15.66 -0.53
CA LEU A 14 1.00 -14.56 -0.69
C LEU A 14 1.85 -14.68 -1.96
N ILE A 15 2.32 -15.90 -2.29
CA ILE A 15 3.12 -16.15 -3.49
C ILE A 15 2.27 -15.89 -4.73
N VAL A 16 1.03 -16.39 -4.74
CA VAL A 16 0.05 -16.14 -5.80
C VAL A 16 -0.20 -14.64 -5.97
N ALA A 17 -0.42 -13.91 -4.87
CA ALA A 17 -0.63 -12.46 -4.91
C ALA A 17 0.57 -11.71 -5.53
N VAL A 18 1.80 -12.07 -5.15
CA VAL A 18 3.02 -11.46 -5.68
C VAL A 18 3.20 -11.78 -7.17
N GLN A 19 2.91 -13.01 -7.59
CA GLN A 19 2.99 -13.40 -8.99
C GLN A 19 2.00 -12.60 -9.85
N VAL A 20 0.73 -12.57 -9.45
CA VAL A 20 -0.32 -11.81 -10.15
C VAL A 20 0.03 -10.33 -10.23
N LEU A 21 0.48 -9.71 -9.12
CA LEU A 21 0.91 -8.30 -9.12
C LEU A 21 2.13 -8.06 -10.02
N THR A 22 3.11 -8.97 -10.00
CA THR A 22 4.31 -8.86 -10.82
C THR A 22 3.99 -8.94 -12.31
N GLU A 23 3.15 -9.89 -12.71
CA GLU A 23 2.69 -10.03 -14.08
C GLU A 23 1.85 -8.82 -14.52
N ALA A 24 0.93 -8.38 -13.67
CA ALA A 24 0.15 -7.19 -13.90
C ALA A 24 1.06 -5.98 -14.15
N VAL A 25 2.05 -5.74 -13.29
CA VAL A 25 3.01 -4.63 -13.46
C VAL A 25 3.83 -4.76 -14.74
N ARG A 26 4.29 -5.97 -15.09
CA ARG A 26 5.08 -6.21 -16.31
C ARG A 26 4.27 -6.04 -17.59
N SER A 27 2.96 -6.27 -17.53
CA SER A 27 2.05 -6.04 -18.65
C SER A 27 1.74 -4.55 -18.89
N LEU A 28 2.09 -3.66 -17.95
CA LEU A 28 1.84 -2.23 -18.10
C LEU A 28 2.76 -1.64 -19.16
N GLY A 29 2.15 -1.12 -20.23
CA GLY A 29 2.86 -0.36 -21.25
C GLY A 29 3.17 1.08 -20.81
N TYR A 30 4.15 1.70 -21.47
CA TYR A 30 4.51 3.10 -21.24
C TYR A 30 3.32 4.07 -21.43
N GLU A 31 2.47 3.82 -22.43
CA GLU A 31 1.27 4.61 -22.68
C GLU A 31 0.25 4.53 -21.52
N TRP A 32 0.10 3.36 -20.89
CA TRP A 32 -0.74 3.22 -19.71
C TRP A 32 -0.18 4.04 -18.54
N LEU A 33 1.15 4.00 -18.33
CA LEU A 33 1.82 4.73 -17.25
C LEU A 33 1.61 6.24 -17.41
N LEU A 34 1.80 6.76 -18.63
CA LEU A 34 1.58 8.17 -18.93
C LEU A 34 0.13 8.60 -18.73
N ASN A 35 -0.83 7.80 -19.19
CA ASN A 35 -2.24 8.13 -19.03
C ASN A 35 -2.68 8.08 -17.56
N LYS A 36 -2.13 7.17 -16.76
CA LYS A 36 -2.39 7.11 -15.32
C LYS A 36 -1.70 8.26 -14.57
N ALA A 37 -0.48 8.65 -14.93
CA ALA A 37 0.19 9.82 -14.36
C ALA A 37 -0.61 11.12 -14.63
N LYS A 38 -1.20 11.26 -15.82
CA LYS A 38 -2.11 12.38 -16.14
C LYS A 38 -3.38 12.35 -15.27
N SER A 39 -3.92 11.17 -14.96
CA SER A 39 -5.10 11.06 -14.09
C SER A 39 -4.76 11.38 -12.62
N TRP A 40 -3.54 11.13 -12.16
CA TRP A 40 -3.07 11.54 -10.82
C TRP A 40 -3.00 13.05 -10.64
N LEU A 41 -2.71 13.78 -11.72
CA LEU A 41 -2.75 15.24 -11.75
C LEU A 41 -4.18 15.80 -11.78
N SER A 42 -5.19 14.95 -12.01
CA SER A 42 -6.58 15.37 -12.00
C SER A 42 -7.09 15.54 -10.56
N PRO A 43 -7.98 16.51 -10.30
CA PRO A 43 -8.63 16.67 -8.99
C PRO A 43 -9.37 15.42 -8.50
N SER A 44 -9.70 14.51 -9.42
CA SER A 44 -10.43 13.27 -9.17
C SER A 44 -9.55 12.12 -8.69
N PHE A 45 -8.23 12.27 -8.59
CA PHE A 45 -7.34 11.21 -8.07
C PHE A 45 -7.77 10.71 -6.68
N CYS A 46 -8.32 11.60 -5.85
CA CYS A 46 -8.85 11.26 -4.53
C CYS A 46 -10.28 10.69 -4.56
N GLN A 47 -10.81 10.29 -5.73
CA GLN A 47 -12.13 9.65 -5.90
C GLN A 47 -11.99 8.19 -6.36
N ALA A 48 -11.02 7.45 -5.84
CA ALA A 48 -11.02 5.99 -6.03
C ALA A 48 -12.27 5.40 -5.35
N ASP A 49 -13.04 4.61 -6.11
CA ASP A 49 -14.24 3.95 -5.62
C ASP A 49 -13.82 2.75 -4.77
N ARG A 50 -14.39 2.62 -3.57
CA ARG A 50 -13.99 1.65 -2.51
C ARG A 50 -14.07 0.18 -2.95
N LYS A 51 -14.57 -0.10 -4.16
CA LYS A 51 -14.89 -1.44 -4.65
C LYS A 51 -13.87 -2.01 -5.63
N THR A 52 -13.00 -1.20 -6.24
CA THR A 52 -12.18 -1.68 -7.38
C THR A 52 -10.74 -1.20 -7.40
N ASP A 53 -10.41 -0.09 -6.72
CA ASP A 53 -9.11 0.55 -6.92
C ASP A 53 -8.33 0.73 -5.62
N ILE A 54 -7.21 0.01 -5.53
CA ILE A 54 -6.16 0.30 -4.55
C ILE A 54 -5.28 1.39 -5.16
N ALA A 55 -5.48 2.63 -4.72
CA ALA A 55 -4.51 3.70 -4.99
C ALA A 55 -3.35 3.56 -4.00
N VAL A 56 -2.12 3.44 -4.50
CA VAL A 56 -0.91 3.55 -3.69
C VAL A 56 -0.30 4.91 -3.98
N ALA A 57 -0.44 5.85 -3.05
CA ALA A 57 0.34 7.07 -3.08
C ALA A 57 1.72 6.74 -2.48
N SER A 58 2.73 6.64 -3.34
CA SER A 58 4.13 6.62 -2.95
C SER A 58 4.65 8.05 -3.03
N GLN A 59 5.04 8.65 -1.91
CA GLN A 59 5.80 9.89 -1.94
C GLN A 59 7.15 9.66 -1.30
N VAL A 60 8.17 9.93 -2.10
CA VAL A 60 9.57 9.94 -1.68
C VAL A 60 9.84 11.30 -1.02
N GLU A 61 10.65 11.30 0.04
CA GLU A 61 11.12 12.50 0.75
C GLU A 61 10.09 13.29 1.59
N SER A 62 8.93 12.76 1.94
CA SER A 62 7.92 13.57 2.67
C SER A 62 8.36 14.01 4.07
N TYR A 63 9.34 13.31 4.65
CA TYR A 63 9.99 13.72 5.89
C TYR A 63 11.18 14.69 5.68
N SER A 64 11.49 15.13 4.46
CA SER A 64 12.57 16.10 4.17
C SER A 64 12.13 17.56 4.36
N VAL A 65 10.81 17.82 4.36
CA VAL A 65 10.24 19.17 4.49
C VAL A 65 10.59 19.78 5.85
N ASP A 66 11.23 20.95 5.87
CA ASP A 66 11.56 21.68 7.09
C ASP A 66 11.20 23.17 6.95
N PHE A 67 10.29 23.65 7.79
CA PHE A 67 9.85 25.04 7.84
C PHE A 67 10.64 25.90 8.85
N GLY A 68 11.69 25.35 9.47
CA GLY A 68 12.49 25.99 10.52
C GLY A 68 12.24 25.43 11.93
N TRP A 69 11.33 24.46 12.07
CA TRP A 69 11.05 23.76 13.34
C TRP A 69 11.57 22.32 13.36
N GLY A 70 12.33 21.92 12.34
CA GLY A 70 12.78 20.56 12.13
C GLY A 70 11.82 19.73 11.30
N ARG A 71 12.30 18.54 10.94
CA ARG A 71 11.57 17.56 10.10
C ARG A 71 10.27 17.07 10.75
N PRO A 72 9.25 16.69 9.96
CA PRO A 72 7.95 16.26 10.48
C PRO A 72 8.09 15.04 11.40
N LYS A 73 7.22 14.94 12.40
CA LYS A 73 7.18 13.76 13.28
C LYS A 73 6.40 12.59 12.66
N LYS A 74 5.35 12.89 11.89
CA LYS A 74 4.50 11.94 11.19
C LYS A 74 3.92 12.60 9.92
N VAL A 75 3.75 11.84 8.85
CA VAL A 75 3.07 12.25 7.62
C VAL A 75 1.87 11.32 7.40
N GLU A 76 0.69 11.91 7.15
CA GLU A 76 -0.55 11.18 6.90
C GLU A 76 -1.31 11.79 5.73
N MET A 77 -1.81 10.92 4.84
CA MET A 77 -2.73 11.31 3.78
C MET A 77 -4.15 11.12 4.29
N THR A 78 -4.78 12.20 4.76
CA THR A 78 -6.09 12.09 5.40
C THR A 78 -7.20 11.66 4.45
N SER A 79 -7.05 11.85 3.13
CA SER A 79 -8.07 11.54 2.12
C SER A 79 -8.29 10.04 1.87
N ILE A 80 -7.42 9.17 2.40
CA ILE A 80 -7.55 7.71 2.22
C ILE A 80 -8.78 7.13 2.93
N ASP A 81 -9.31 7.85 3.93
CA ASP A 81 -10.53 7.47 4.66
C ASP A 81 -11.76 7.37 3.75
N LYS A 82 -11.82 8.19 2.70
CA LYS A 82 -12.94 8.27 1.76
C LYS A 82 -12.83 7.23 0.66
N THR A 83 -11.63 6.92 0.22
CA THR A 83 -11.38 6.11 -0.99
C THR A 83 -11.17 4.62 -0.72
N GLY A 84 -10.82 4.23 0.50
CA GLY A 84 -10.38 2.86 0.78
C GLY A 84 -8.98 2.55 0.24
N ALA A 85 -8.24 3.58 -0.18
CA ALA A 85 -6.84 3.48 -0.54
C ALA A 85 -5.96 3.26 0.71
N PHE A 86 -4.72 2.82 0.49
CA PHE A 86 -3.65 2.92 1.49
C PHE A 86 -2.52 3.80 0.94
N SER A 87 -1.70 4.35 1.82
CA SER A 87 -0.55 5.15 1.39
C SER A 87 0.76 4.55 1.87
N LEU A 88 1.81 4.77 1.11
CA LEU A 88 3.15 4.24 1.34
C LEU A 88 4.14 5.40 1.35
N TRP A 89 4.96 5.48 2.39
CA TRP A 89 5.91 6.58 2.59
C TRP A 89 7.25 6.03 3.00
N ASP A 90 8.33 6.75 2.71
CA ASP A 90 9.63 6.39 3.29
C ASP A 90 9.58 6.50 4.82
N SER A 91 10.29 5.58 5.49
CA SER A 91 10.50 5.66 6.94
C SER A 91 11.16 6.99 7.30
N ARG A 92 10.62 7.66 8.32
CA ARG A 92 11.24 8.87 8.88
C ARG A 92 12.73 8.66 9.23
N LYS A 93 13.09 7.44 9.65
CA LYS A 93 14.45 7.07 10.10
C LYS A 93 15.46 7.00 8.95
N GLY A 94 15.02 6.91 7.70
CA GLY A 94 15.92 6.73 6.56
C GLY A 94 16.69 5.41 6.59
N ASP A 95 16.13 4.38 7.22
CA ASP A 95 16.73 3.05 7.42
C ASP A 95 16.38 2.06 6.29
N GLY A 96 15.92 2.56 5.14
CA GLY A 96 15.41 1.75 4.03
C GLY A 96 14.03 1.12 4.29
N GLY A 97 13.43 1.37 5.47
CA GLY A 97 12.06 0.98 5.76
C GLY A 97 11.03 1.92 5.14
N PHE A 98 9.77 1.52 5.19
CA PHE A 98 8.62 2.31 4.75
C PHE A 98 7.50 2.31 5.79
N GLU A 99 6.66 3.33 5.75
CA GLU A 99 5.43 3.44 6.52
C GLU A 99 4.22 3.15 5.61
N VAL A 100 3.37 2.23 6.04
CA VAL A 100 2.08 1.95 5.39
C VAL A 100 0.97 2.55 6.25
N ASN A 101 0.17 3.46 5.70
CA ASN A 101 -1.01 3.99 6.38
C ASN A 101 -2.28 3.38 5.76
N VAL A 102 -3.10 2.74 6.59
CA VAL A 102 -4.36 2.08 6.21
C VAL A 102 -5.48 2.62 7.09
N VAL A 103 -6.67 2.85 6.51
CA VAL A 103 -7.88 3.23 7.25
C VAL A 103 -8.98 2.23 6.94
N LEU A 104 -9.44 1.52 7.97
CA LEU A 104 -10.49 0.49 7.90
C LEU A 104 -11.53 0.74 8.99
N LYS A 105 -12.67 0.04 8.92
CA LYS A 105 -13.60 0.03 10.06
C LYS A 105 -12.92 -0.63 11.26
N LYS A 106 -13.37 -0.31 12.46
CA LYS A 106 -12.76 -0.79 13.71
C LYS A 106 -12.53 -2.32 13.73
N HIS A 107 -13.57 -3.11 13.44
CA HIS A 107 -13.48 -4.56 13.44
C HIS A 107 -12.55 -5.11 12.34
N GLU A 108 -12.51 -4.46 11.17
CA GLU A 108 -11.59 -4.82 10.08
C GLU A 108 -10.14 -4.50 10.46
N MET A 109 -9.90 -3.36 11.12
CA MET A 109 -8.58 -2.96 11.60
C MET A 109 -8.07 -3.89 12.71
N GLU A 110 -8.94 -4.35 13.61
CA GLU A 110 -8.59 -5.34 14.65
C GLU A 110 -8.15 -6.67 14.01
N ALA A 111 -8.91 -7.17 13.02
CA ALA A 111 -8.54 -8.36 12.28
C ALA A 111 -7.24 -8.17 11.48
N PHE A 112 -7.11 -7.05 10.77
CA PHE A 112 -5.92 -6.69 10.01
C PHE A 112 -4.67 -6.65 10.89
N ALA A 113 -4.73 -5.98 12.05
CA ALA A 113 -3.60 -5.88 12.96
C ALA A 113 -3.15 -7.25 13.47
N SER A 114 -4.10 -8.14 13.78
CA SER A 114 -3.79 -9.51 14.19
C SER A 114 -3.07 -10.29 13.08
N LEU A 115 -3.65 -10.31 11.88
CA LEU A 115 -3.11 -11.02 10.72
C LEU A 115 -1.74 -10.47 10.29
N PHE A 116 -1.56 -9.15 10.32
CA PHE A 116 -0.30 -8.50 9.95
C PHE A 116 0.84 -8.88 10.89
N VAL A 117 0.59 -8.86 12.20
CA VAL A 117 1.58 -9.25 13.21
C VAL A 117 1.90 -10.74 13.12
N GLU A 118 0.90 -11.60 12.90
CA GLU A 118 1.09 -13.03 12.70
C GLU A 118 1.93 -13.33 11.46
N GLY A 119 1.62 -12.71 10.32
CA GLY A 119 2.38 -12.86 9.07
C GLY A 119 3.84 -12.46 9.23
N LEU A 120 4.12 -11.31 9.89
CA LEU A 120 5.50 -10.87 10.16
C LEU A 120 6.26 -11.85 11.07
N ARG A 121 5.59 -12.45 12.05
CA ARG A 121 6.20 -13.47 12.92
C ARG A 121 6.53 -14.74 12.15
N SER A 122 5.66 -15.16 11.24
CA SER A 122 5.91 -16.31 10.36
C SER A 122 7.19 -16.11 9.53
N ILE A 123 7.30 -14.95 8.87
CA ILE A 123 8.49 -14.59 8.07
C ILE A 123 9.78 -14.57 8.92
N ASN A 124 9.73 -13.97 10.11
CA ASN A 124 10.89 -13.90 11.02
C ASN A 124 11.27 -15.24 11.66
N SER A 125 10.36 -16.22 11.63
CA SER A 125 10.64 -17.58 12.11
C SER A 125 11.35 -18.40 11.04
N VAL A 126 11.06 -18.15 9.76
CA VAL A 126 11.74 -18.77 8.62
C VAL A 126 13.16 -18.24 8.44
N SER A 127 13.42 -16.96 8.72
CA SER A 127 14.76 -16.35 8.59
C SER A 127 15.76 -16.74 9.70
N LYS A 128 15.36 -17.59 10.66
CA LYS A 128 16.20 -18.13 11.74
C LYS A 128 16.62 -19.59 11.54
N LEU A 129 16.24 -20.20 10.41
CA LEU A 129 16.77 -21.48 9.93
C LEU A 129 17.85 -21.22 8.88
#